data_AF-A0A662I802-F1
#
_entry.id   AF-A0A662I802-F1
#
_cell.length_a   1.000
_cell.length_b   1.000
_cell.length_c   1.000
_cell.angle_alpha   90.00
_cell.angle_beta   90.00
_cell.angle_gamma   90.00
#
_symmetry.space_group_name_H-M   'P 1'
#
loop_
_entity.id
_entity.type
_entity.pdbx_description
1 polymer ?
#
loop_
_entity_poly.entity_id
_entity_poly.type
_entity_poly.pdbx_seq_one_letter_code
_entity_poly.pdbx_strand_id
1 'polypeptide(L)'
;MTYTNIMLVARRLTQEHRALTECRLYVGLGKKSSVSSLSPEKLAEQARAVLEAGADGVIVFSYSSLTQRDLEFLKQIVGGGAHKLC
;
A
#
# COMPACT_ATOMS: atom_id res chain seq x y z
N MET A 1 4.11 -4.04 8.45
CA MET A 1 4.53 -2.76 7.83
C MET A 1 5.88 -2.99 7.15
N THR A 2 6.04 -2.58 5.89
CA THR A 2 7.30 -2.71 5.14
C THR A 2 7.76 -1.36 4.61
N TYR A 3 9.08 -1.11 4.62
CA TYR A 3 9.72 0.08 4.04
C TYR A 3 10.51 -0.25 2.77
N THR A 4 10.20 -1.40 2.14
CA THR A 4 10.89 -1.83 0.94
C THR A 4 10.50 -0.99 -0.27
N ASN A 5 11.49 -0.64 -1.08
CA ASN A 5 11.26 -0.07 -2.42
C ASN A 5 11.18 -1.16 -3.50
N ILE A 6 11.30 -2.44 -3.12
CA ILE A 6 11.30 -3.58 -4.03
C ILE A 6 9.89 -4.18 -4.06
N MET A 7 9.19 -3.95 -5.16
CA MET A 7 7.80 -4.40 -5.35
C MET A 7 7.63 -5.91 -5.18
N LEU A 8 8.56 -6.72 -5.72
CA LEU A 8 8.52 -8.17 -5.61
C LEU A 8 8.54 -8.65 -4.15
N VAL A 9 9.32 -7.96 -3.30
CA VAL A 9 9.40 -8.27 -1.87
C VAL A 9 8.08 -7.95 -1.19
N ALA A 10 7.50 -6.76 -1.43
CA ALA A 10 6.20 -6.39 -0.86
C ALA A 10 5.10 -7.39 -1.26
N ARG A 11 5.07 -7.79 -2.53
CA ARG A 11 4.12 -8.79 -3.05
C ARG A 11 4.28 -10.14 -2.36
N ARG A 12 5.51 -10.66 -2.27
CA ARG A 12 5.77 -11.99 -1.71
C ARG A 12 5.43 -12.07 -0.23
N LEU A 13 5.81 -11.05 0.54
CA LEU A 13 5.48 -10.95 1.95
C LEU A 13 3.96 -10.93 2.18
N THR A 14 3.20 -10.26 1.32
CA THR A 14 1.74 -10.28 1.38
C THR A 14 1.16 -11.67 1.12
N GLN A 15 1.66 -12.38 0.11
CA GLN A 15 1.21 -13.75 -0.20
C GLN A 15 1.47 -14.70 0.98
N GLU A 16 2.66 -14.62 1.57
CA GLU A 16 3.04 -15.42 2.72
C GLU A 16 2.15 -15.10 3.93
N HIS A 17 1.91 -13.82 4.23
CA HIS A 17 1.02 -13.41 5.32
C HIS A 17 -0.42 -13.91 5.09
N ARG A 18 -0.94 -13.77 3.87
CA ARG A 18 -2.29 -14.25 3.51
C ARG A 18 -2.42 -15.76 3.68
N ALA A 19 -1.37 -16.53 3.35
CA ALA A 19 -1.38 -17.98 3.51
C ALA A 19 -1.33 -18.43 4.98
N LEU A 20 -0.76 -17.61 5.87
CA LEU A 20 -0.53 -17.94 7.28
C LEU A 20 -1.60 -17.41 8.23
N THR A 21 -2.54 -16.59 7.75
CA THR A 21 -3.55 -15.95 8.58
C THR A 21 -4.92 -16.07 7.95
N GLU A 22 -5.97 -16.11 8.77
CA GLU A 22 -7.36 -16.14 8.32
C GLU A 22 -8.08 -14.79 8.49
N CYS A 23 -7.48 -13.83 9.19
CA CYS A 23 -8.07 -12.52 9.45
C CYS A 23 -8.02 -11.59 8.22
N ARG A 24 -8.63 -10.41 8.36
CA ARG A 24 -8.46 -9.34 7.38
C ARG A 24 -7.01 -8.86 7.38
N LEU A 25 -6.41 -8.86 6.20
CA LEU A 25 -5.01 -8.52 5.99
C LEU A 25 -4.89 -7.09 5.46
N TYR A 26 -4.47 -6.18 6.33
CA TYR A 26 -4.10 -4.81 5.95
C TYR A 26 -2.58 -4.68 5.86
N VAL A 27 -2.06 -4.38 4.67
CA VAL A 27 -0.61 -4.30 4.44
C VAL A 27 -0.13 -2.87 4.65
N GLY A 28 0.81 -2.71 5.57
CA GLY A 28 1.46 -1.42 5.83
C GLY A 28 2.57 -1.11 4.81
N LEU A 29 2.48 0.02 4.11
CA LEU A 29 3.45 0.54 3.15
C LEU A 29 4.13 1.81 3.67
N GLY A 30 5.46 1.79 3.72
CA GLY A 30 6.29 2.92 4.13
C GLY A 30 6.52 3.90 2.98
N LYS A 31 5.96 5.11 3.04
CA LYS A 31 6.16 6.19 2.07
C LYS A 31 7.55 6.83 2.19
N LYS A 32 8.04 7.04 3.41
CA LYS A 32 9.35 7.64 3.68
C LYS A 32 9.95 7.03 4.95
N SER A 33 11.25 6.78 4.89
CA SER A 33 12.11 6.41 6.03
C SER A 33 13.30 7.36 6.09
N SER A 34 14.22 7.14 7.02
CA SER A 34 15.52 7.83 7.06
C SER A 34 16.43 7.51 5.87
N VAL A 35 16.18 6.39 5.18
CA VAL A 35 17.07 5.86 4.13
C VAL A 35 16.44 5.95 2.73
N SER A 36 15.11 5.98 2.64
CA SER A 36 14.40 5.87 1.36
C SER A 36 13.07 6.60 1.35
N SER A 37 12.59 6.90 0.13
CA SER A 37 11.22 7.33 -0.11
C SER A 37 10.65 6.64 -1.36
N LEU A 38 9.34 6.46 -1.38
CA LEU A 38 8.60 6.09 -2.58
C LEU A 38 8.14 7.36 -3.31
N SER A 39 8.21 7.35 -4.64
CA SER A 39 7.47 8.32 -5.45
C SER A 39 5.96 8.01 -5.39
N PRO A 40 5.09 8.96 -5.75
CA PRO A 40 3.65 8.70 -5.83
C PRO A 40 3.29 7.49 -6.70
N GLU A 41 3.94 7.37 -7.86
CA GLU A 41 3.74 6.27 -8.80
C GLU A 41 4.15 4.94 -8.18
N LYS A 42 5.33 4.88 -7.56
CA LYS A 42 5.82 3.65 -6.91
C LYS A 42 4.98 3.25 -5.69
N LEU A 43 4.48 4.23 -4.93
CA LEU A 43 3.56 3.95 -3.83
C LEU A 43 2.28 3.29 -4.36
N ALA A 44 1.71 3.84 -5.43
CA ALA A 44 0.52 3.32 -6.06
C ALA A 44 0.72 1.93 -6.69
N GLU A 45 1.84 1.72 -7.38
CA GLU A 45 2.20 0.40 -7.92
C GLU A 45 2.35 -0.64 -6.81
N GLN A 46 3.03 -0.29 -5.71
CA GLN A 46 3.18 -1.20 -4.59
C GLN A 46 1.84 -1.48 -3.91
N ALA A 47 0.97 -0.47 -3.76
CA ALA A 47 -0.39 -0.64 -3.25
C ALA A 47 -1.23 -1.59 -4.11
N ARG A 48 -1.21 -1.43 -5.44
CA ARG A 48 -1.87 -2.37 -6.37
C ARG A 48 -1.30 -3.79 -6.21
N ALA A 49 0.01 -3.92 -6.21
CA ALA A 49 0.67 -5.23 -6.16
C ALA A 49 0.33 -6.01 -4.88
N VAL A 50 0.18 -5.33 -3.73
CA VAL A 50 -0.21 -6.02 -2.49
C VAL A 50 -1.71 -6.34 -2.43
N LEU A 51 -2.58 -5.51 -3.01
CA LEU A 51 -4.00 -5.82 -3.13
C LEU A 51 -4.21 -7.04 -4.05
N GLU A 52 -3.56 -7.07 -5.20
CA GLU A 52 -3.56 -8.22 -6.13
C GLU A 52 -2.96 -9.49 -5.49
N ALA A 53 -2.10 -9.33 -4.48
CA ALA A 53 -1.51 -10.43 -3.71
C ALA A 53 -2.42 -10.98 -2.60
N GLY A 54 -3.63 -10.43 -2.43
CA GLY A 54 -4.61 -10.89 -1.46
C GLY A 54 -4.69 -10.08 -0.17
N ALA A 55 -4.16 -8.85 -0.15
CA ALA A 55 -4.46 -7.91 0.93
C ALA A 55 -5.89 -7.38 0.81
N ASP A 56 -6.59 -7.26 1.93
CA ASP A 56 -7.92 -6.65 2.02
C ASP A 56 -7.85 -5.11 2.02
N GLY A 57 -6.67 -4.54 2.24
CA GLY A 57 -6.45 -3.10 2.22
C GLY A 57 -4.99 -2.73 2.45
N VAL A 58 -4.71 -1.43 2.36
CA VAL A 58 -3.37 -0.87 2.60
C VAL A 58 -3.41 0.21 3.68
N ILE A 59 -2.35 0.28 4.48
CA ILE A 59 -2.11 1.34 5.46
C ILE A 59 -0.83 2.05 5.05
N VAL A 60 -0.84 3.36 4.88
CA VAL A 60 0.35 4.11 4.44
C VAL A 60 0.97 4.86 5.61
N PHE A 61 2.29 4.71 5.79
CA PHE A 61 3.03 5.35 6.87
C PHE A 61 4.28 6.11 6.38
N SER A 62 4.61 7.30 6.87
CA SER A 62 3.80 8.14 7.75
C SER A 62 2.86 9.03 6.94
N TYR A 63 1.68 9.33 7.48
CA TYR A 63 0.74 10.27 6.85
C TYR A 63 1.38 11.64 6.57
N SER A 64 2.23 12.12 7.49
CA SER A 64 2.98 13.37 7.34
C SER A 64 3.93 13.42 6.14
N SER A 65 4.22 12.28 5.52
CA SER A 65 5.06 12.18 4.32
C SER A 65 4.28 12.07 3.02
N LEU A 66 2.94 12.04 3.09
CA LEU A 66 2.07 12.03 1.92
C LEU A 66 1.88 13.43 1.35
N THR A 67 1.94 13.49 0.04
CA THR A 67 1.59 14.65 -0.76
C THR A 67 0.18 14.49 -1.31
N GLN A 68 -0.42 15.59 -1.78
CA GLN A 68 -1.70 15.56 -2.49
C GLN A 68 -1.67 14.58 -3.68
N ARG A 69 -0.55 14.56 -4.41
CA ARG A 69 -0.36 13.64 -5.54
C ARG A 69 -0.36 12.18 -5.10
N ASP A 70 0.24 11.84 -3.96
CA ASP A 70 0.16 10.48 -3.42
C ASP A 70 -1.30 10.05 -3.19
N LEU A 71 -2.11 10.94 -2.62
CA LEU A 71 -3.52 10.67 -2.34
C LEU A 71 -4.35 10.50 -3.62
N GLU A 72 -4.09 11.29 -4.66
CA GLU A 72 -4.75 11.17 -5.97
C GLU A 72 -4.48 9.81 -6.62
N PHE A 73 -3.21 9.38 -6.60
CA PHE A 73 -2.82 8.08 -7.13
C PHE A 73 -3.41 6.93 -6.33
N LEU A 74 -3.45 7.04 -4.99
CA LEU A 74 -4.10 6.04 -4.14
C LEU A 74 -5.61 5.96 -4.39
N LYS A 75 -6.30 7.11 -4.52
CA LYS A 75 -7.74 7.17 -4.80
C LYS A 75 -8.13 6.40 -6.07
N GLN A 76 -7.30 6.43 -7.10
CA GLN A 76 -7.53 5.67 -8.35
C GLN A 76 -7.51 4.16 -8.15
N ILE A 77 -6.83 3.66 -7.11
CA ILE A 77 -6.71 2.23 -6.81
C ILE A 77 -7.93 1.74 -6.02
N VAL A 78 -8.41 2.55 -5.07
CA VAL A 78 -9.55 2.20 -4.21
C VAL A 78 -10.90 2.45 -4.92
N GLY A 79 -10.89 3.17 -6.03
CA GLY A 79 -12.05 3.68 -6.76
C GLY A 79 -12.82 2.68 -7.62
N GLY A 80 -13.14 1.50 -7.09
CA GLY A 80 -14.21 0.62 -7.60
C GLY A 80 -15.56 0.81 -6.89
N GLY A 81 -15.62 1.63 -5.85
CA GLY A 81 -16.85 2.00 -5.16
C GLY A 81 -16.77 3.45 -4.71
N ALA A 82 -17.76 4.26 -5.07
CA ALA A 82 -17.88 5.62 -4.59
C ALA A 82 -18.14 5.61 -3.08
N HIS A 83 -17.10 5.65 -2.26
CA HIS A 83 -17.24 6.08 -0.87
C HIS A 83 -17.45 7.59 -0.89
N LYS A 84 -18.71 8.02 -0.84
CA LYS A 84 -19.05 9.34 -0.32
C LYS A 84 -18.48 9.40 1.09
N LEU A 85 -17.51 10.28 1.30
CA LEU A 85 -17.21 10.75 2.65
C LEU A 85 -18.46 11.51 3.07
N CYS A 86 -19.28 10.87 3.90
CA CYS A 86 -20.44 11.47 4.54
C CYS A 86 -19.99 12.65 5.42
#